data_AF-A0A6G4CKU2-F1
#
_entry.id   AF-A0A6G4CKU2-F1
#
_cell.length_a   1.000
_cell.length_b   1.000
_cell.length_c   1.000
_cell.angle_alpha   90.00
_cell.angle_beta   90.00
_cell.angle_gamma   90.00
#
_symmetry.space_group_name_H-M   'P 1'
#
loop_
_entity.id
_entity.type
_entity.pdbx_description
1 polymer ?
#
loop_
_entity_poly.entity_id
_entity_poly.type
_entity_poly.pdbx_seq_one_letter_code
_entity_poly.pdbx_strand_id
1 'polypeptide(L)'
;MNNKRKDVLDMKKLTDLLASLFAIGFCVFIVMGISFIAKEVGLNPNFVLSLTILFSIPTISTFSWFIFCTIFKPKKGEKITAEQIFYKQKVYPLYLETRNCFRIALQNKMLTRKEILEFKSMLNKALVGELKKYGKCKFENDAHEIYTKLKSHHICEKDMVALKDYITPYAVASITYDAQIQTTQKPHLRVVK
;
A
#
# COMPACT_ATOMS: atom_id res chain seq x y z
N MET A 1 -4.15 -2.51 -0.93
CA MET A 1 -3.35 -1.30 -0.62
C MET A 1 -1.88 -1.60 -0.30
N ASN A 2 -1.38 -2.81 -0.64
CA ASN A 2 0.01 -3.24 -0.38
C ASN A 2 0.91 -3.16 -1.63
N ASN A 3 0.37 -3.39 -2.85
CA ASN A 3 1.15 -3.28 -4.09
C ASN A 3 1.67 -1.87 -4.32
N LYS A 4 0.79 -0.86 -4.35
CA LYS A 4 1.18 0.53 -4.66
C LYS A 4 2.24 1.13 -3.70
N ARG A 5 2.31 0.66 -2.45
CA ARG A 5 3.37 1.07 -1.50
C ARG A 5 4.67 0.28 -1.69
N LYS A 6 4.57 -0.98 -2.11
CA LYS A 6 5.73 -1.81 -2.46
C LYS A 6 6.38 -1.30 -3.75
N ASP A 7 5.59 -0.98 -4.76
CA ASP A 7 6.05 -0.46 -6.06
C ASP A 7 6.78 0.89 -5.90
N VAL A 8 6.26 1.79 -5.05
CA VAL A 8 6.91 3.08 -4.74
C VAL A 8 8.20 2.91 -3.93
N LEU A 9 8.26 1.90 -3.07
CA LEU A 9 9.47 1.59 -2.29
C LEU A 9 10.56 0.98 -3.16
N ASP A 10 10.19 0.11 -4.10
CA ASP A 10 11.12 -0.55 -5.02
C ASP A 10 11.64 0.41 -6.09
N MET A 11 10.78 1.30 -6.62
CA MET A 11 11.18 2.43 -7.47
C MET A 11 12.25 3.31 -6.82
N LYS A 12 12.10 3.61 -5.52
CA LYS A 12 13.02 4.47 -4.79
C LYS A 12 14.39 3.80 -4.56
N LYS A 13 14.39 2.49 -4.26
CA LYS A 13 15.63 1.71 -4.18
C LYS A 13 16.36 1.67 -5.52
N LEU A 14 15.63 1.53 -6.62
CA LEU A 14 16.22 1.51 -7.96
C LEU A 14 16.89 2.85 -8.29
N THR A 15 16.24 3.99 -7.98
CA THR A 15 16.83 5.32 -8.20
C THR A 15 18.07 5.56 -7.34
N ASP A 16 18.07 5.08 -6.09
CA ASP A 16 19.22 5.21 -5.19
C ASP A 16 20.41 4.36 -5.68
N LEU A 17 20.13 3.16 -6.22
CA LEU A 17 21.13 2.25 -6.78
C LEU A 17 21.73 2.81 -8.08
N LEU A 18 20.90 3.41 -8.94
CA LEU A 18 21.34 4.09 -10.16
C LEU A 18 22.23 5.30 -9.84
N ALA A 19 21.84 6.11 -8.84
CA ALA A 19 22.63 7.25 -8.39
C ALA A 19 24.00 6.83 -7.83
N SER A 20 24.05 5.72 -7.09
CA SER A 20 25.31 5.15 -6.61
C SER A 20 26.20 4.67 -7.76
N LEU A 21 25.62 4.02 -8.78
CA LEU A 21 26.38 3.57 -9.96
C LEU A 21 26.95 4.75 -10.74
N PHE A 22 26.18 5.82 -10.89
CA PHE A 22 26.61 7.04 -11.57
C PHE A 22 27.75 7.75 -10.83
N ALA A 23 27.67 7.81 -9.49
CA ALA A 23 28.72 8.38 -8.65
C ALA A 23 30.03 7.58 -8.75
N ILE A 24 29.96 6.25 -8.70
CA ILE A 24 31.13 5.38 -8.87
C ILE A 24 31.75 5.57 -10.27
N GLY A 25 30.92 5.61 -11.32
CA GLY A 25 31.36 5.85 -12.69
C GLY A 25 32.04 7.21 -12.86
N PHE A 26 31.50 8.26 -12.24
CA PHE A 26 32.09 9.60 -12.27
C PHE A 26 33.45 9.64 -11.57
N CYS A 27 33.61 8.98 -10.42
CA CYS A 27 34.90 8.88 -9.74
C CYS A 27 35.96 8.19 -10.60
N VAL A 28 35.61 7.06 -11.24
CA VAL A 28 36.52 6.34 -12.15
C VAL A 28 36.90 7.19 -13.36
N PHE A 29 35.93 7.94 -13.92
CA PHE A 29 36.16 8.84 -15.05
C PHE A 29 37.15 9.96 -14.71
N ILE A 30 37.02 10.59 -13.54
CA ILE A 30 37.95 11.63 -13.08
C ILE A 30 39.36 11.06 -12.89
N VAL A 31 39.49 9.87 -12.28
CA VAL A 31 40.80 9.22 -12.09
C VAL A 31 41.46 8.90 -13.44
N MET A 32 40.71 8.31 -14.39
CA MET A 32 41.24 8.03 -15.72
C MET A 32 41.62 9.31 -16.48
N GLY A 33 40.82 10.38 -16.39
CA GLY A 33 41.11 11.65 -17.03
C GLY A 33 42.40 12.30 -16.51
N ILE A 34 42.62 12.27 -15.19
CA ILE A 34 43.86 12.76 -14.58
C ILE A 34 45.05 11.90 -15.01
N SER A 35 44.91 10.57 -15.05
CA SER A 35 45.97 9.66 -15.52
C SER A 35 46.32 9.86 -16.99
N PHE A 36 45.33 10.14 -17.85
CA PHE A 36 45.54 10.40 -19.28
C PHE A 36 46.29 11.73 -19.50
N ILE A 37 45.86 12.80 -18.83
CA ILE A 37 46.54 14.11 -18.90
C ILE A 37 47.96 14.01 -18.34
N ALA A 38 48.16 13.28 -17.24
CA ALA A 38 49.48 13.06 -16.66
C ALA A 38 50.45 12.35 -17.60
N LYS A 39 49.95 11.38 -18.38
CA LYS A 39 50.73 10.63 -19.37
C LYS A 39 51.18 11.52 -20.53
N GLU A 40 50.31 12.39 -21.03
CA GLU A 40 50.66 13.30 -22.15
C GLU A 40 51.56 14.47 -21.73
N VAL A 41 51.43 14.95 -20.49
CA VAL A 41 52.23 16.09 -19.99
C VAL A 41 53.58 15.62 -19.39
N GLY A 42 53.84 14.31 -19.31
CA GLY A 42 55.09 13.78 -18.76
C GLY A 42 55.28 14.08 -17.27
N LEU A 43 54.17 14.18 -16.52
CA LEU A 43 54.20 14.56 -15.11
C LEU A 43 54.77 13.43 -14.24
N ASN A 44 55.52 13.82 -13.21
CA ASN A 44 56.12 12.88 -12.27
C ASN A 44 55.00 12.04 -11.59
N PRO A 45 55.09 10.71 -11.58
CA PRO A 45 54.07 9.83 -11.00
C PRO A 45 53.78 10.15 -9.52
N ASN A 46 54.79 10.60 -8.75
CA ASN A 46 54.61 10.98 -7.35
C ASN A 46 53.76 12.25 -7.19
N PHE A 47 53.84 13.18 -8.15
CA PHE A 47 53.02 14.40 -8.16
C PHE A 47 51.56 14.08 -8.50
N VAL A 48 51.34 13.19 -9.48
CA VAL A 48 50.01 12.72 -9.89
C VAL A 48 49.31 11.98 -8.74
N LEU A 49 50.07 11.15 -8.01
CA LEU A 49 49.58 10.44 -6.83
C LEU A 49 49.19 11.40 -5.69
N SER A 50 50.01 12.43 -5.43
CA SER A 50 49.70 13.45 -4.43
C SER A 50 48.42 14.23 -4.78
N LEU A 51 48.25 14.59 -6.06
CA LEU A 51 47.08 15.32 -6.53
C LEU A 51 45.79 14.48 -6.44
N THR A 52 45.86 13.19 -6.78
CA THR A 52 44.73 12.26 -6.65
C THR A 52 44.32 12.05 -5.19
N ILE A 53 45.28 11.96 -4.27
CA ILE A 53 44.98 11.88 -2.83
C ILE A 53 44.28 13.16 -2.36
N LEU A 54 44.78 14.35 -2.76
CA LEU A 54 44.20 15.64 -2.36
C LEU A 54 42.74 15.79 -2.82
N PHE A 55 42.41 15.35 -4.04
CA PHE A 55 41.04 15.41 -4.56
C PHE A 55 40.13 14.26 -4.07
N SER A 56 40.71 13.15 -3.61
CA SER A 56 39.93 12.02 -3.08
C SER A 56 39.33 12.29 -1.70
N ILE A 57 39.99 13.09 -0.85
CA ILE A 57 39.53 13.35 0.53
C ILE A 57 38.17 14.09 0.56
N PRO A 58 37.96 15.20 -0.19
CA PRO A 58 36.66 15.87 -0.23
C PRO A 58 35.56 15.03 -0.87
N THR A 59 35.90 14.22 -1.88
CA THR A 59 34.93 13.37 -2.60
C THR A 59 34.48 12.19 -1.73
N ILE A 60 35.40 11.54 -0.99
CA ILE A 60 35.07 10.49 -0.04
C ILE A 60 34.24 11.05 1.13
N SER A 61 34.57 12.23 1.64
CA SER A 61 33.80 12.87 2.72
C SER A 61 32.37 13.20 2.30
N THR A 62 32.19 13.83 1.14
CA THR A 62 30.86 14.18 0.61
C THR A 62 30.04 12.94 0.24
N PHE A 63 30.68 11.91 -0.32
CA PHE A 63 30.01 10.63 -0.60
C PHE A 63 29.63 9.89 0.68
N SER A 64 30.49 9.88 1.71
CA SER A 64 30.18 9.25 3.00
C SER A 64 29.00 9.93 3.68
N TRP A 65 28.95 11.27 3.65
CA TRP A 65 27.80 12.04 4.13
C TRP A 65 26.52 11.76 3.32
N PHE A 66 26.64 11.65 2.00
CA PHE A 66 25.52 11.31 1.12
C PHE A 66 24.96 9.91 1.41
N ILE A 67 25.83 8.90 1.57
CA ILE A 67 25.45 7.53 1.94
C ILE A 67 24.79 7.52 3.32
N PHE A 68 25.34 8.25 4.30
CA PHE A 68 24.73 8.39 5.62
C PHE A 68 23.32 9.03 5.53
N CYS A 69 23.17 10.11 4.77
CA CYS A 69 21.91 10.81 4.63
C CYS A 69 20.85 10.04 3.81
N THR A 70 21.25 9.16 2.89
CA THR A 70 20.35 8.38 2.03
C THR A 70 19.98 7.04 2.66
N ILE A 71 20.94 6.27 3.15
CA ILE A 71 20.74 4.94 3.73
C ILE A 71 20.23 5.03 5.18
N PHE A 72 20.83 5.90 6.00
CA PHE A 72 20.51 6.01 7.42
C PHE A 72 19.49 7.08 7.75
N LYS A 73 18.84 7.68 6.74
CA LYS A 73 17.75 8.64 6.96
C LYS A 73 16.80 8.02 7.98
N PRO A 74 16.74 8.52 9.23
CA PRO A 74 15.93 7.88 10.25
C PRO A 74 14.51 8.02 9.73
N LYS A 75 13.87 6.90 9.38
CA LYS A 75 12.45 6.88 9.10
C LYS A 75 11.83 7.46 10.36
N LYS A 76 11.31 8.70 10.28
CA LYS A 76 10.52 9.28 11.35
C LYS A 76 9.44 8.25 11.64
N GLY A 77 9.62 7.49 12.73
CA GLY A 77 8.68 6.48 13.14
C GLY A 77 7.36 7.20 13.33
N GLU A 78 6.37 6.84 12.52
CA GLU A 78 5.01 7.32 12.72
C GLU A 78 4.66 6.92 14.16
N LYS A 79 4.43 7.90 15.04
CA LYS A 79 4.12 7.63 16.44
C LYS A 79 2.81 6.84 16.46
N ILE A 80 2.90 5.53 16.65
CA ILE A 80 1.73 4.66 16.69
C ILE A 80 0.96 5.02 17.96
N THR A 81 -0.19 5.66 17.79
CA THR A 81 -1.08 6.03 18.90
C THR A 81 -1.75 4.76 19.46
N ALA A 82 -2.05 4.72 20.75
CA ALA A 82 -2.75 3.59 21.39
C ALA A 82 -4.08 3.26 20.67
N GLU A 83 -4.78 4.28 20.17
CA GLU A 83 -6.00 4.16 19.36
C GLU A 83 -5.77 3.38 18.05
N GLN A 84 -4.62 3.57 17.38
CA GLN A 84 -4.28 2.85 16.15
C GLN A 84 -3.98 1.37 16.42
N ILE A 85 -3.35 1.08 17.56
CA ILE A 85 -3.10 -0.30 18.01
C ILE A 85 -4.43 -1.00 18.31
N PHE A 86 -5.30 -0.33 19.07
CA PHE A 86 -6.63 -0.84 19.41
C PHE A 86 -7.48 -1.09 18.16
N TYR A 87 -7.55 -0.13 17.24
CA TYR A 87 -8.26 -0.28 15.97
C TYR A 87 -7.75 -1.48 15.18
N LYS A 88 -6.42 -1.62 15.06
CA LYS A 88 -5.79 -2.69 14.29
C LYS A 88 -6.06 -4.08 14.89
N GLN A 89 -6.15 -4.20 16.20
CA GLN A 89 -6.39 -5.47 16.89
C GLN A 89 -7.86 -5.88 16.91
N LYS A 90 -8.78 -4.95 17.21
CA LYS A 90 -10.19 -5.28 17.44
C LYS A 90 -11.11 -4.93 16.28
N VAL A 91 -11.01 -3.71 15.77
CA VAL A 91 -11.98 -3.18 14.78
C VAL A 91 -11.61 -3.62 13.36
N TYR A 92 -10.32 -3.71 13.03
CA TYR A 92 -9.86 -4.04 11.68
C TYR A 92 -10.26 -5.45 11.19
N PRO A 93 -10.20 -6.52 12.02
CA PRO A 93 -10.74 -7.82 11.64
C PRO A 93 -12.25 -7.76 11.33
N LEU A 94 -13.03 -7.09 12.18
CA LEU A 94 -14.47 -6.91 11.99
C LEU A 94 -14.79 -6.12 10.72
N TYR A 95 -14.02 -5.08 10.43
CA TYR A 95 -14.10 -4.34 9.17
C TYR A 95 -13.86 -5.26 7.96
N LEU A 96 -12.82 -6.10 8.00
CA LEU A 96 -12.49 -6.99 6.90
C LEU A 96 -13.62 -7.98 6.63
N GLU A 97 -14.19 -8.55 7.69
CA GLU A 97 -15.34 -9.45 7.61
C GLU A 97 -16.56 -8.73 7.01
N THR A 98 -16.95 -7.60 7.60
CA THR A 98 -18.11 -6.80 7.16
C THR A 98 -17.98 -6.40 5.68
N ARG A 99 -16.80 -5.92 5.27
CA ARG A 99 -16.50 -5.55 3.89
C ARG A 99 -16.61 -6.75 2.94
N ASN A 100 -16.11 -7.91 3.35
CA ASN A 100 -16.15 -9.10 2.55
C ASN A 100 -17.59 -9.63 2.41
N CYS A 101 -18.37 -9.65 3.48
CA CYS A 101 -19.80 -9.99 3.46
C CYS A 101 -20.58 -9.04 2.55
N PHE A 102 -20.37 -7.72 2.69
CA PHE A 102 -21.01 -6.72 1.82
C PHE A 102 -20.64 -6.93 0.35
N ARG A 103 -19.38 -7.22 0.04
CA ARG A 103 -18.92 -7.54 -1.32
C ARG A 103 -19.63 -8.77 -1.88
N ILE A 104 -19.67 -9.85 -1.12
CA ILE A 104 -20.30 -11.11 -1.53
C ILE A 104 -21.79 -10.88 -1.80
N ALA A 105 -22.49 -10.23 -0.87
CA ALA A 105 -23.92 -9.93 -1.01
C ALA A 105 -24.22 -9.03 -2.22
N LEU A 106 -23.36 -8.04 -2.50
CA LEU A 106 -23.49 -7.16 -3.66
C LEU A 106 -23.22 -7.89 -4.99
N GLN A 107 -22.17 -8.71 -5.04
CA GLN A 107 -21.80 -9.49 -6.25
C GLN A 107 -22.88 -10.49 -6.64
N ASN A 108 -23.48 -11.15 -5.64
CA ASN A 108 -24.54 -12.13 -5.83
C ASN A 108 -25.94 -11.49 -5.93
N LYS A 109 -26.02 -10.15 -5.99
CA LYS A 109 -27.28 -9.38 -6.10
C LYS A 109 -28.30 -9.72 -5.00
N MET A 110 -27.82 -10.14 -3.82
CA MET A 110 -28.68 -10.46 -2.66
C MET A 110 -29.18 -9.19 -1.95
N LEU A 111 -28.60 -8.03 -2.27
CA LEU A 111 -29.00 -6.75 -1.70
C LEU A 111 -29.91 -6.00 -2.65
N THR A 112 -31.11 -5.73 -2.19
CA THR A 112 -32.03 -4.78 -2.81
C THR A 112 -31.54 -3.35 -2.60
N ARG A 113 -32.07 -2.43 -3.43
CA ARG A 113 -31.77 -1.00 -3.30
C ARG A 113 -32.07 -0.44 -1.90
N LYS A 114 -33.16 -0.91 -1.28
CA LYS A 114 -33.61 -0.50 0.06
C LYS A 114 -32.59 -0.89 1.13
N GLU A 115 -32.08 -2.12 1.07
CA GLU A 115 -31.11 -2.66 2.04
C GLU A 115 -29.75 -1.96 1.92
N ILE A 116 -29.33 -1.61 0.69
CA ILE A 116 -28.11 -0.81 0.47
C ILE A 116 -28.25 0.56 1.15
N LEU A 117 -29.41 1.22 1.01
CA LEU A 117 -29.67 2.53 1.62
C LEU A 117 -29.77 2.44 3.15
N GLU A 118 -30.33 1.36 3.67
CA GLU A 118 -30.42 1.11 5.11
C GLU A 118 -29.04 0.86 5.72
N PHE A 119 -28.21 0.01 5.09
CA PHE A 119 -26.81 -0.18 5.49
C PHE A 119 -26.03 1.14 5.46
N LYS A 120 -26.22 1.95 4.42
CA LYS A 120 -25.63 3.28 4.32
C LYS A 120 -26.10 4.20 5.45
N SER A 121 -27.37 4.15 5.83
CA SER A 121 -27.92 4.93 6.93
C SER A 121 -27.29 4.53 8.27
N MET A 122 -27.16 3.23 8.54
CA MET A 122 -26.47 2.71 9.72
C MET A 122 -25.00 3.17 9.75
N LEU A 123 -24.30 3.09 8.62
CA LEU A 123 -22.92 3.53 8.50
C LEU A 123 -22.76 5.04 8.72
N ASN A 124 -23.71 5.85 8.24
CA ASN A 124 -23.72 7.29 8.50
C ASN A 124 -23.96 7.60 9.98
N LYS A 125 -24.82 6.83 10.67
CA LYS A 125 -25.05 6.94 12.12
C LYS A 125 -23.78 6.62 12.92
N ALA A 126 -23.05 5.59 12.50
CA ALA A 126 -21.76 5.24 13.10
C ALA A 126 -20.67 6.32 12.91
N LEU A 127 -20.89 7.29 12.01
CA LEU A 127 -19.94 8.34 11.64
C LEU A 127 -20.43 9.75 11.96
N VAL A 128 -21.46 9.94 12.79
CA VAL A 128 -22.16 11.24 12.98
C VAL A 128 -21.22 12.44 13.25
N GLY A 129 -20.10 12.24 13.97
CA GLY A 129 -19.10 13.30 14.21
C GLY A 129 -18.11 13.55 13.06
N GLU A 130 -17.97 12.60 12.15
CA GLU A 130 -16.92 12.52 11.13
C GLU A 130 -17.46 12.63 9.70
N LEU A 131 -18.78 12.68 9.52
CA LEU A 131 -19.45 12.86 8.23
C LEU A 131 -18.95 14.08 7.46
N LYS A 132 -18.59 15.16 8.16
CA LYS A 132 -18.04 16.39 7.54
C LYS A 132 -16.80 16.12 6.68
N LYS A 133 -15.96 15.14 7.04
CA LYS A 133 -14.77 14.78 6.26
C LYS A 133 -15.12 14.22 4.87
N TYR A 134 -16.30 13.61 4.76
CA TYR A 134 -16.80 13.01 3.53
C TYR A 134 -17.65 13.96 2.69
N GLY A 135 -18.00 15.15 3.20
CA GLY A 135 -18.88 16.10 2.50
C GLY A 135 -18.30 16.68 1.20
N LYS A 136 -16.96 16.65 1.03
CA LYS A 136 -16.29 17.08 -0.20
C LYS A 136 -16.02 15.93 -1.17
N CYS A 137 -16.28 14.69 -0.78
CA CYS A 137 -16.03 13.52 -1.61
C CYS A 137 -17.14 13.38 -2.65
N LYS A 138 -16.76 13.26 -3.93
CA LYS A 138 -17.70 12.86 -4.99
C LYS A 138 -17.74 11.34 -5.05
N PHE A 139 -18.89 10.76 -4.73
CA PHE A 139 -19.09 9.32 -4.82
C PHE A 139 -19.79 8.97 -6.14
N GLU A 140 -19.29 7.94 -6.82
CA GLU A 140 -19.85 7.48 -8.10
C GLU A 140 -21.19 6.77 -7.93
N ASN A 141 -21.34 6.01 -6.85
CA ASN A 141 -22.54 5.28 -6.48
C ASN A 141 -22.54 5.00 -4.97
N ASP A 142 -23.64 4.46 -4.44
CA ASP A 142 -23.75 4.18 -3.00
C ASP A 142 -22.78 3.10 -2.52
N ALA A 143 -22.44 2.12 -3.36
CA ALA A 143 -21.46 1.10 -2.98
C ALA A 143 -20.07 1.72 -2.79
N HIS A 144 -19.66 2.64 -3.68
CA HIS A 144 -18.42 3.40 -3.57
C HIS A 144 -18.41 4.26 -2.30
N GLU A 145 -19.52 4.93 -1.99
CA GLU A 145 -19.66 5.68 -0.74
C GLU A 145 -19.52 4.78 0.50
N ILE A 146 -20.25 3.66 0.51
CA ILE A 146 -20.21 2.68 1.59
C ILE A 146 -18.80 2.15 1.79
N TYR A 147 -18.11 1.70 0.73
CA TYR A 147 -16.74 1.19 0.85
C TYR A 147 -15.76 2.24 1.36
N THR A 148 -15.94 3.50 0.94
CA THR A 148 -15.07 4.60 1.37
C THR A 148 -15.27 4.89 2.86
N LYS A 149 -16.52 4.97 3.31
CA LYS A 149 -16.88 5.26 4.71
C LYS A 149 -16.61 4.09 5.65
N LEU A 150 -16.84 2.85 5.21
CA LEU A 150 -16.62 1.63 6.01
C LEU A 150 -15.14 1.45 6.39
N LYS A 151 -14.22 2.07 5.65
CA LYS A 151 -12.77 2.08 5.94
C LYS A 151 -12.38 3.07 7.05
N SER A 152 -13.30 3.91 7.52
CA SER A 152 -13.02 4.94 8.52
C SER A 152 -12.51 4.34 9.83
N HIS A 153 -11.43 4.92 10.37
CA HIS A 153 -10.86 4.53 11.67
C HIS A 153 -11.70 4.96 12.87
N HIS A 154 -12.71 5.81 12.64
CA HIS A 154 -13.56 6.40 13.68
C HIS A 154 -14.82 5.58 13.97
N ILE A 155 -15.00 4.44 13.31
CA ILE A 155 -16.12 3.54 13.60
C ILE A 155 -15.76 2.73 14.84
N CYS A 156 -16.60 2.80 15.87
CA CYS A 156 -16.43 2.03 17.09
C CYS A 156 -16.67 0.53 16.86
N GLU A 157 -16.09 -0.31 17.71
CA GLU A 157 -16.26 -1.77 17.66
C GLU A 157 -17.74 -2.18 17.66
N LYS A 158 -18.56 -1.59 18.54
CA LYS A 158 -20.00 -1.87 18.66
C LYS A 158 -20.76 -1.60 17.37
N ASP A 159 -20.47 -0.47 16.72
CA ASP A 159 -21.13 -0.08 15.48
C ASP A 159 -20.68 -0.98 14.32
N MET A 160 -19.40 -1.38 14.29
CA MET A 160 -18.89 -2.32 13.30
C MET A 160 -19.53 -3.71 13.46
N VAL A 161 -19.76 -4.17 14.69
CA VAL A 161 -20.51 -5.41 14.96
C VAL A 161 -21.96 -5.29 14.45
N ALA A 162 -22.65 -4.19 14.73
CA ALA A 162 -24.02 -3.99 14.24
C ALA A 162 -24.09 -3.99 12.69
N LEU A 163 -23.11 -3.38 12.02
CA LEU A 163 -22.99 -3.43 10.56
C LEU A 163 -22.73 -4.86 10.05
N LYS A 164 -21.84 -5.60 10.72
CA LYS A 164 -21.57 -7.00 10.40
C LYS A 164 -22.82 -7.87 10.52
N ASP A 165 -23.53 -7.75 11.63
CA ASP A 165 -24.71 -8.57 11.93
C ASP A 165 -25.84 -8.31 10.93
N TYR A 166 -25.98 -7.06 10.48
CA TYR A 166 -26.93 -6.71 9.43
C TYR A 166 -26.58 -7.39 8.09
N ILE A 167 -25.30 -7.39 7.69
CA ILE A 167 -24.90 -7.83 6.35
C ILE A 167 -24.63 -9.33 6.22
N THR A 168 -24.31 -10.00 7.32
CA THR A 168 -23.92 -11.42 7.33
C THR A 168 -25.00 -12.35 6.77
N PRO A 169 -26.30 -12.21 7.10
CA PRO A 169 -27.35 -13.08 6.57
C PRO A 169 -27.40 -13.09 5.03
N TYR A 170 -27.23 -11.93 4.39
CA TYR A 170 -27.23 -11.80 2.93
C TYR A 170 -26.03 -12.50 2.28
N ALA A 171 -24.86 -12.43 2.91
CA ALA A 171 -23.68 -13.12 2.43
C ALA A 171 -23.82 -14.64 2.56
N VAL A 172 -24.33 -15.13 3.71
CA VAL A 172 -24.57 -16.56 3.94
C VAL A 172 -25.60 -17.12 2.95
N ALA A 173 -26.70 -16.41 2.72
CA ALA A 173 -27.73 -16.81 1.76
C ALA A 173 -27.16 -17.05 0.35
N SER A 174 -26.20 -16.21 -0.08
CA SER A 174 -25.55 -16.41 -1.38
C SER A 174 -24.66 -17.65 -1.46
N ILE A 175 -23.93 -17.97 -0.40
CA ILE A 175 -23.07 -19.16 -0.35
C ILE A 175 -23.93 -20.44 -0.35
N THR A 176 -25.05 -20.42 0.38
CA THR A 176 -25.99 -21.55 0.42
C THR A 176 -26.67 -21.77 -0.92
N TYR A 177 -27.07 -20.70 -1.63
CA TYR A 177 -27.66 -20.80 -2.96
C TYR A 177 -26.68 -21.42 -3.97
N ASP A 178 -25.43 -20.96 -3.99
CA ASP A 178 -24.40 -21.49 -4.90
C ASP A 178 -24.06 -22.97 -4.61
N ALA A 179 -24.07 -23.38 -3.33
CA ALA A 179 -23.85 -24.77 -2.92
C ALA A 179 -25.00 -25.71 -3.31
N GLN A 180 -26.24 -25.21 -3.37
CA GLN A 180 -27.41 -25.99 -3.79
C GLN A 180 -27.50 -26.20 -5.31
N ILE A 181 -27.02 -25.24 -6.12
CA ILE A 181 -26.98 -25.39 -7.59
C ILE A 181 -25.98 -26.49 -8.00
N GLN A 182 -24.83 -26.59 -7.33
CA GLN A 182 -23.81 -27.59 -7.65
C GLN A 182 -24.27 -29.04 -7.37
N THR A 183 -25.26 -29.24 -6.49
CA THR A 183 -25.76 -30.58 -6.13
C THR A 183 -26.95 -31.04 -6.97
N THR A 184 -27.61 -30.17 -7.73
CA THR A 184 -28.81 -30.49 -8.53
C THR A 184 -28.53 -30.76 -10.02
N GLN A 185 -27.33 -30.49 -10.54
CA GLN A 185 -26.94 -30.81 -11.93
C GLN A 185 -26.20 -32.15 -12.04
N LYS A 186 -26.93 -33.28 -11.99
CA LYS A 186 -26.47 -34.51 -12.67
C LYS A 186 -27.59 -35.51 -12.99
N PRO A 187 -28.35 -35.34 -14.10
CA PRO A 187 -28.99 -36.47 -14.73
C PRO A 187 -27.96 -37.16 -15.64
N HIS A 188 -27.37 -38.25 -15.16
CA HIS A 188 -26.66 -39.19 -16.04
C HIS A 188 -27.70 -39.90 -16.91
N LEU A 189 -27.80 -39.50 -18.17
CA LEU A 189 -28.47 -40.29 -19.20
C LEU A 189 -27.73 -41.63 -19.32
N ARG A 190 -28.34 -42.71 -18.82
CA ARG A 190 -27.91 -44.08 -19.14
C ARG A 190 -28.17 -44.31 -20.62
N VAL A 191 -27.09 -44.35 -21.42
CA VAL A 191 -27.13 -44.94 -22.76
C VAL A 191 -27.32 -46.44 -22.57
N VAL A 192 -28.53 -46.92 -22.84
CA VAL A 192 -28.78 -48.35 -23.01
C VAL A 192 -28.14 -48.75 -24.34
N LYS A 193 -27.19 -49.69 -24.30
CA LYS A 193 -26.68 -50.41 -25.47
C LYS A 193 -27.30 -51.80 -25.48
#